data_AF-A0AAV6G8S2-F1
#
_entry.id   AF-A0AAV6G8S2-F1
#
_cell.length_a   1.000
_cell.length_b   1.000
_cell.length_c   1.000
_cell.angle_alpha   90.00
_cell.angle_beta   90.00
_cell.angle_gamma   90.00
#
_symmetry.space_group_name_H-M   'P 1'
#
loop_
_entity.id
_entity.type
_entity.pdbx_description
1 polymer ?
#
loop_
_entity_poly.entity_id
_entity_poly.type
_entity_poly.pdbx_seq_one_letter_code
_entity_poly.pdbx_strand_id
1 'polypeptide(L)'
;MAVNQLVLLVGVLLSLTGAASSLRTLNTVKELNDTGFGSPPPRHGYVLLLWYVQNCVDNNMVSLCNPKDGEYGFHYFRNKGKSGPLLPKLDKHDEYAYYSLGNLNSHHYKHAQDLPYEVRRYYDKHDPRSNMDRLLVKYFYNKNLIEEIYVSAHYESSQTYLIGPSLVSDLRHKRALHQPPSKQWHFTIVQSNNNRYDETM
;
A
#
# COMPACT_ATOMS: atom_id res chain seq x y z
N MET A 1 2.19 -68.96 -16.42
CA MET A 1 2.83 -67.68 -16.78
C MET A 1 1.71 -66.66 -16.94
N ALA A 2 1.81 -65.56 -16.19
CA ALA A 2 0.85 -64.46 -16.12
C ALA A 2 0.93 -63.60 -17.41
N VAL A 3 0.12 -62.59 -17.73
CA VAL A 3 -0.79 -61.64 -17.06
C VAL A 3 -1.71 -61.13 -18.19
N ASN A 4 -2.95 -60.70 -17.91
CA ASN A 4 -3.50 -59.45 -18.47
C ASN A 4 -4.87 -59.16 -17.86
N GLN A 5 -4.87 -58.44 -16.74
CA GLN A 5 -6.03 -57.65 -16.35
C GLN A 5 -5.73 -56.19 -16.66
N LEU A 6 -6.49 -55.64 -17.59
CA LEU A 6 -6.45 -54.23 -17.97
C LEU A 6 -7.20 -53.44 -16.90
N VAL A 7 -6.48 -52.89 -15.92
CA VAL A 7 -7.04 -51.95 -14.95
C VAL A 7 -7.07 -50.57 -15.60
N LEU A 8 -8.27 -50.10 -15.95
CA LEU A 8 -8.50 -48.70 -16.35
C LEU A 8 -8.40 -47.81 -15.10
N LEU A 9 -7.26 -47.14 -14.94
CA LEU A 9 -7.06 -46.07 -13.97
C LEU A 9 -7.77 -44.80 -14.47
N VAL A 10 -8.92 -44.49 -13.89
CA VAL A 10 -9.55 -43.17 -14.04
C VAL A 10 -8.79 -42.21 -13.12
N GLY A 11 -7.85 -41.46 -13.71
CA GLY A 11 -7.15 -40.39 -13.02
C GLY A 11 -8.11 -39.21 -12.79
N VAL A 12 -8.55 -39.02 -11.54
CA VAL A 12 -9.22 -37.79 -11.12
C VAL A 12 -8.15 -36.71 -11.00
N LEU A 13 -8.06 -35.85 -12.01
CA LEU A 13 -7.31 -34.60 -11.92
C LEU A 13 -8.11 -33.64 -11.01
N LEU A 14 -7.81 -33.65 -9.71
CA LEU A 14 -8.12 -32.51 -8.84
C LEU A 14 -7.26 -31.34 -9.31
N SER A 15 -7.78 -30.55 -10.25
CA SER A 15 -7.23 -29.22 -10.52
C SER A 15 -7.46 -28.37 -9.28
N LEU A 16 -6.46 -28.30 -8.41
CA LEU A 16 -6.30 -27.23 -7.44
C LEU A 16 -6.14 -25.93 -8.24
N THR A 17 -7.26 -25.31 -8.59
CA THR A 17 -7.27 -23.90 -8.95
C THR A 17 -6.89 -23.16 -7.69
N GLY A 18 -5.60 -22.81 -7.58
CA GLY A 18 -5.13 -21.89 -6.58
C GLY A 18 -5.97 -20.62 -6.73
N ALA A 19 -6.88 -20.39 -5.79
CA ALA A 19 -7.61 -19.14 -5.71
C ALA A 19 -6.55 -18.04 -5.65
N ALA A 20 -6.43 -17.26 -6.73
CA ALA A 20 -5.78 -15.97 -6.63
C ALA A 20 -6.52 -15.25 -5.52
N SER A 21 -5.87 -15.06 -4.37
CA SER A 21 -6.46 -14.31 -3.28
C SER A 21 -6.72 -12.91 -3.81
N SER A 22 -7.99 -12.61 -4.10
CA SER A 22 -8.39 -11.28 -4.54
C SER A 22 -8.13 -10.34 -3.37
N LEU A 23 -7.19 -9.40 -3.55
CA LEU A 23 -6.91 -8.39 -2.53
C LEU A 23 -8.19 -7.62 -2.23
N ARG A 24 -8.46 -7.37 -0.95
CA ARG A 24 -9.62 -6.55 -0.56
C ARG A 24 -9.41 -5.12 -1.09
N THR A 25 -10.39 -4.62 -1.83
CA THR A 25 -10.45 -3.23 -2.29
C THR A 25 -11.04 -2.33 -1.20
N LEU A 26 -10.40 -1.20 -0.93
CA LEU A 26 -10.86 -0.16 -0.02
C LEU A 26 -11.41 1.01 -0.85
N ASN A 27 -12.69 1.33 -0.67
CA ASN A 27 -13.39 2.36 -1.44
C ASN A 27 -13.69 3.62 -0.62
N THR A 28 -13.50 3.60 0.70
CA THR A 28 -13.78 4.73 1.58
C THR A 28 -12.67 4.99 2.58
N VAL A 29 -12.58 6.23 3.07
CA VAL A 29 -11.63 6.61 4.12
C VAL A 29 -11.89 5.82 5.41
N LYS A 30 -13.16 5.49 5.70
CA LYS A 30 -13.52 4.67 6.85
C LYS A 30 -12.92 3.27 6.74
N GLU A 31 -13.08 2.60 5.60
CA GLU A 31 -12.49 1.27 5.40
C GLU A 31 -10.97 1.30 5.53
N LEU A 32 -10.31 2.33 5.00
CA LEU A 32 -8.87 2.53 5.18
C LEU A 32 -8.51 2.68 6.67
N ASN A 33 -9.23 3.50 7.42
CA ASN A 33 -9.00 3.68 8.85
C ASN A 33 -9.25 2.38 9.64
N ASP A 34 -10.29 1.62 9.30
CA ASP A 34 -10.62 0.35 9.94
C ASP A 34 -9.50 -0.70 9.76
N THR A 35 -8.65 -0.58 8.74
CA THR A 35 -7.46 -1.45 8.58
C THR A 35 -6.31 -1.11 9.53
N GLY A 36 -6.31 0.10 10.12
CA GLY A 36 -5.18 0.64 10.88
C GLY A 36 -3.95 0.98 10.02
N PHE A 37 -4.06 0.97 8.69
CA PHE A 37 -2.94 1.30 7.80
C PHE A 37 -2.34 2.67 8.12
N GLY A 38 -1.01 2.71 8.29
CA GLY A 38 -0.30 3.96 8.52
C GLY A 38 -0.59 4.66 9.85
N SER A 39 -1.29 4.01 10.79
CA SER A 39 -1.68 4.62 12.07
C SER A 39 -1.50 3.66 13.25
N PRO A 40 -1.33 4.17 14.49
CA PRO A 40 -0.92 5.55 14.82
C PRO A 40 0.59 5.76 14.53
N PRO A 41 1.14 6.97 14.76
CA PRO A 41 2.59 7.17 14.79
C PRO A 41 3.30 6.08 15.60
N PRO A 42 4.50 5.64 15.17
CA PRO A 42 5.34 6.25 14.14
C PRO A 42 5.06 5.77 12.70
N ARG A 43 3.97 5.05 12.47
CA ARG A 43 3.52 4.69 11.12
C ARG A 43 3.21 5.95 10.31
N HIS A 44 3.48 5.90 9.01
CA HIS A 44 3.45 7.05 8.10
C HIS A 44 2.57 6.82 6.85
N GLY A 45 2.01 5.63 6.70
CA GLY A 45 1.29 5.19 5.50
C GLY A 45 0.13 6.07 5.08
N TYR A 46 -0.69 6.56 6.02
CA TYR A 46 -1.84 7.41 5.68
C TYR A 46 -1.39 8.75 5.07
N VAL A 47 -0.39 9.38 5.69
CA VAL A 47 0.18 10.67 5.22
C VAL A 47 0.88 10.46 3.87
N LEU A 48 1.59 9.35 3.70
CA LEU A 48 2.21 8.96 2.43
C LEU A 48 1.16 8.79 1.31
N LEU A 49 0.09 8.04 1.55
CA LEU A 49 -0.99 7.82 0.58
C LEU A 49 -1.66 9.14 0.20
N LEU A 50 -1.99 9.96 1.19
CA LEU A 50 -2.63 11.26 0.98
C LEU A 50 -1.76 12.17 0.09
N TRP A 51 -0.47 12.29 0.44
CA TRP A 51 0.47 13.09 -0.36
C TRP A 51 0.62 12.53 -1.77
N TYR A 52 0.79 11.21 -1.93
CA TYR A 52 0.95 10.58 -3.23
C TYR A 52 -0.24 10.84 -4.15
N VAL A 53 -1.46 10.60 -3.67
CA VAL A 53 -2.70 10.80 -4.44
C VAL A 53 -2.91 12.27 -4.86
N GLN A 54 -2.40 13.22 -4.06
CA GLN A 54 -2.57 14.65 -4.30
C GLN A 54 -1.45 15.30 -5.11
N ASN A 55 -0.28 14.68 -5.22
CA ASN A 55 0.91 15.31 -5.83
C ASN A 55 1.56 14.47 -6.93
N CYS A 56 1.37 13.15 -6.93
CA CYS A 56 2.05 12.24 -7.86
C CYS A 56 1.12 11.58 -8.88
N VAL A 57 -0.20 11.78 -8.81
CA VAL A 57 -1.16 11.27 -9.80
C VAL A 57 -2.25 12.29 -10.12
N ASP A 58 -2.47 12.56 -11.41
CA ASP A 58 -3.51 13.48 -11.87
C ASP A 58 -4.92 12.84 -11.94
N ASN A 59 -5.93 13.61 -12.31
CA ASN A 59 -7.32 13.12 -12.39
C ASN A 59 -7.52 11.93 -13.35
N ASN A 60 -6.65 11.77 -14.34
CA ASN A 60 -6.67 10.67 -15.31
C ASN A 60 -5.71 9.52 -14.93
N MET A 61 -5.16 9.55 -13.70
CA MET A 61 -4.17 8.61 -13.18
C MET A 61 -2.83 8.64 -13.92
N VAL A 62 -2.53 9.73 -14.63
CA VAL A 62 -1.20 9.99 -15.18
C VAL A 62 -0.23 10.21 -14.02
N SER A 63 0.91 9.55 -14.08
CA SER A 63 1.96 9.68 -13.09
C SER A 63 2.68 11.03 -13.24
N LEU A 64 2.68 11.82 -12.18
CA LEU A 64 3.39 13.10 -12.11
C LEU A 64 4.76 12.96 -11.43
N CYS A 65 4.97 11.87 -10.68
CA CYS A 65 6.25 11.49 -10.10
C CYS A 65 6.79 10.28 -10.87
N ASN A 66 8.06 10.27 -11.28
CA ASN A 66 8.60 9.20 -12.12
C ASN A 66 9.11 8.01 -11.30
N PRO A 67 8.43 6.84 -11.32
CA PRO A 67 8.87 5.68 -10.54
C PRO A 67 10.17 5.05 -11.10
N LYS A 68 10.43 5.20 -12.40
CA LYS A 68 11.62 4.61 -13.06
C LYS A 68 12.90 5.30 -12.61
N ASP A 69 12.84 6.60 -12.40
CA ASP A 69 14.00 7.42 -11.99
C ASP A 69 14.22 7.35 -10.47
N GLY A 70 13.34 6.66 -9.76
CA GLY A 70 13.42 6.48 -8.31
C GLY A 70 13.07 7.73 -7.51
N GLU A 71 12.31 8.67 -8.10
CA GLU A 71 11.87 9.88 -7.41
C GLU A 71 11.25 9.55 -6.06
N TYR A 72 11.52 10.37 -5.05
CA TYR A 72 11.01 10.17 -3.68
C TYR A 72 11.32 8.80 -3.04
N GLY A 73 12.25 8.02 -3.62
CA GLY A 73 12.61 6.69 -3.14
C GLY A 73 11.82 5.55 -3.79
N PHE A 74 11.17 5.80 -4.92
CA PHE A 74 10.59 4.72 -5.73
C PHE A 74 11.64 3.66 -6.08
N HIS A 75 11.22 2.40 -6.08
CA HIS A 75 12.06 1.29 -6.52
C HIS A 75 11.24 0.14 -7.08
N TYR A 76 11.82 -0.62 -8.01
CA TYR A 76 11.16 -1.76 -8.62
C TYR A 76 10.75 -2.81 -7.57
N PHE A 77 9.48 -3.20 -7.60
CA PHE A 77 8.93 -4.26 -6.76
C PHE A 77 8.79 -5.55 -7.57
N ARG A 78 9.67 -6.53 -7.28
CA ARG A 78 9.74 -7.79 -8.04
C ARG A 78 8.48 -8.64 -7.95
N ASN A 79 7.63 -8.43 -6.94
CA ASN A 79 6.44 -9.23 -6.65
C ASN A 79 6.72 -10.75 -6.57
N LYS A 80 7.79 -11.14 -5.86
CA LYS A 80 8.26 -12.53 -5.71
C LYS A 80 8.56 -12.86 -4.24
N GLY A 81 7.52 -12.85 -3.40
CA GLY A 81 7.63 -13.16 -1.97
C GLY A 81 7.78 -14.67 -1.69
N LYS A 82 8.11 -15.03 -0.44
CA LYS A 82 8.31 -16.43 -0.02
C LYS A 82 7.07 -17.31 -0.25
N SER A 83 5.89 -16.76 0.00
CA SER A 83 4.60 -17.45 -0.17
C SER A 83 3.99 -17.25 -1.56
N GLY A 84 4.78 -16.78 -2.53
CA GLY A 84 4.31 -16.40 -3.85
C GLY A 84 4.20 -14.89 -4.06
N PRO A 85 3.63 -14.45 -5.19
CA PRO A 85 3.42 -13.04 -5.47
C PRO A 85 2.41 -12.43 -4.50
N LEU A 86 2.67 -11.21 -4.04
CA LEU A 86 1.77 -10.43 -3.20
C LEU A 86 0.63 -9.82 -4.01
N LEU A 87 0.95 -9.32 -5.20
CA LEU A 87 0.04 -8.68 -6.14
C LEU A 87 -0.25 -9.61 -7.33
N PRO A 88 -1.26 -9.34 -8.16
CA PRO A 88 -1.47 -10.08 -9.41
C PRO A 88 -0.19 -10.15 -10.25
N LYS A 89 0.07 -11.30 -10.87
CA LYS A 89 1.21 -11.46 -11.78
C LYS A 89 1.01 -10.56 -13.00
N LEU A 90 2.09 -9.98 -13.49
CA LEU A 90 2.08 -9.22 -14.75
C LEU A 90 2.39 -10.18 -15.89
N ASP A 91 1.52 -10.25 -16.89
CA ASP A 91 1.75 -11.07 -18.08
C ASP A 91 2.69 -10.38 -19.08
N LYS A 92 2.75 -9.04 -19.03
CA LYS A 92 3.54 -8.19 -19.94
C LYS A 92 4.52 -7.30 -19.18
N HIS A 93 5.65 -7.87 -18.80
CA HIS A 93 6.69 -7.18 -18.02
C HIS A 93 7.42 -6.06 -18.79
N ASP A 94 7.28 -6.03 -20.11
CA ASP A 94 7.77 -4.99 -21.03
C ASP A 94 6.84 -3.76 -21.07
N GLU A 95 5.54 -3.95 -20.81
CA GLU A 95 4.54 -2.87 -20.75
C GLU A 95 4.32 -2.35 -19.32
N TYR A 96 4.44 -3.24 -18.33
CA TYR A 96 4.07 -2.97 -16.94
C TYR A 96 5.16 -3.32 -15.93
N ALA A 97 5.20 -2.56 -14.84
CA ALA A 97 5.93 -2.95 -13.64
C ALA A 97 5.24 -2.49 -12.37
N TYR A 98 5.54 -3.19 -11.28
CA TYR A 98 5.24 -2.69 -9.95
C TYR A 98 6.41 -1.89 -9.39
N TYR A 99 6.11 -0.76 -8.79
CA TYR A 99 7.06 0.04 -8.01
C TYR A 99 6.58 0.18 -6.57
N SER A 100 7.52 0.28 -5.65
CA SER A 100 7.27 0.50 -4.23
C SER A 100 7.77 1.88 -3.82
N LEU A 101 7.03 2.51 -2.90
CA LEU A 101 7.35 3.80 -2.28
C LEU A 101 7.11 3.73 -0.77
N GLY A 102 7.82 4.56 -0.02
CA GLY A 102 7.63 4.68 1.43
C GLY A 102 8.66 3.92 2.26
N ASN A 103 9.71 3.35 1.64
CA ASN A 103 10.87 2.96 2.40
C ASN A 103 11.71 4.20 2.73
N LEU A 104 11.66 4.63 4.00
CA LEU A 104 12.31 5.84 4.51
C LEU A 104 13.81 5.66 4.77
N ASN A 105 14.38 4.48 4.52
CA ASN A 105 15.81 4.25 4.65
C ASN A 105 16.57 4.91 3.48
N SER A 106 17.00 6.15 3.70
CA SER A 106 17.73 6.94 2.69
C SER A 106 19.11 6.40 2.34
N HIS A 107 19.70 5.52 3.16
CA HIS A 107 20.96 4.86 2.82
C HIS A 107 20.80 3.89 1.64
N HIS A 108 19.66 3.19 1.56
CA HIS A 108 19.34 2.30 0.44
C HIS A 108 18.56 2.99 -0.69
N TYR A 109 17.72 3.97 -0.33
CA TYR A 109 16.86 4.68 -1.28
C TYR A 109 17.15 6.17 -1.17
N LYS A 110 18.22 6.63 -1.83
CA LYS A 110 18.73 8.01 -1.71
C LYS A 110 17.65 9.10 -1.79
N HIS A 111 16.67 8.92 -2.67
CA HIS A 111 15.58 9.88 -2.89
C HIS A 111 14.46 9.81 -1.85
N ALA A 112 14.48 8.86 -0.91
CA ALA A 112 13.50 8.80 0.19
C ALA A 112 13.55 10.03 1.10
N GLN A 113 14.69 10.72 1.16
CA GLN A 113 14.83 12.00 1.87
C GLN A 113 14.08 13.16 1.20
N ASP A 114 13.76 13.02 -0.09
CA ASP A 114 13.03 14.01 -0.89
C ASP A 114 11.52 13.95 -0.60
N LEU A 115 11.04 12.90 0.10
CA LEU A 115 9.65 12.85 0.59
C LEU A 115 9.36 14.05 1.50
N PRO A 116 8.10 14.52 1.54
CA PRO A 116 7.71 15.62 2.42
C PRO A 116 8.05 15.34 3.88
N TYR A 117 8.45 16.37 4.61
CA TYR A 117 8.82 16.24 6.02
C TYR A 117 7.74 15.53 6.84
N GLU A 118 6.46 15.82 6.58
CA GLU A 118 5.31 15.22 7.27
C GLU A 118 5.23 13.70 7.09
N VAL A 119 5.71 13.16 5.97
CA VAL A 119 5.76 11.71 5.71
C VAL A 119 6.87 11.05 6.52
N ARG A 120 8.02 11.73 6.69
CA ARG A 120 9.23 11.17 7.32
C ARG A 120 9.46 11.62 8.77
N ARG A 121 8.62 12.49 9.32
CA ARG A 121 8.79 13.14 10.63
C ARG A 121 8.94 12.18 11.82
N TYR A 122 8.41 10.96 11.73
CA TYR A 122 8.45 9.97 12.79
C TYR A 122 9.39 8.80 12.49
N TYR A 123 10.20 8.91 11.42
CA TYR A 123 11.15 7.88 11.07
C TYR A 123 12.20 7.72 12.18
N ASP A 124 12.34 6.49 12.66
CA ASP A 124 13.36 6.06 13.60
C ASP A 124 13.95 4.73 13.09
N LYS A 125 15.25 4.75 12.76
CA LYS A 125 15.96 3.55 12.30
C LYS A 125 15.98 2.41 13.33
N HIS A 126 15.72 2.70 14.60
CA HIS A 126 15.65 1.73 15.69
C HIS A 126 14.23 1.20 15.92
N ASP A 127 13.20 1.88 15.41
CA ASP A 127 11.82 1.39 15.43
C ASP A 127 11.42 0.85 14.04
N PRO A 128 11.36 -0.48 13.84
CA PRO A 128 10.93 -1.04 12.56
C PRO A 128 9.51 -0.62 12.17
N ARG A 129 8.67 -0.21 13.15
CA ARG A 129 7.32 0.30 12.92
C ARG A 129 7.31 1.61 12.15
N SER A 130 8.34 2.44 12.32
CA SER A 130 8.42 3.77 11.69
C SER A 130 8.64 3.73 10.18
N ASN A 131 8.99 2.58 9.64
CA ASN A 131 9.32 2.39 8.22
C ASN A 131 8.58 1.17 7.63
N MET A 132 7.36 0.87 8.12
CA MET A 132 6.61 -0.29 7.64
C MET A 132 5.76 -0.02 6.41
N ASP A 133 5.32 1.20 6.21
CA ASP A 133 4.24 1.46 5.27
C ASP A 133 4.76 1.55 3.84
N ARG A 134 4.06 0.90 2.92
CA ARG A 134 4.40 0.86 1.49
C ARG A 134 3.19 1.28 0.67
N LEU A 135 3.44 2.12 -0.33
CA LEU A 135 2.59 2.18 -1.51
C LEU A 135 3.21 1.28 -2.56
N LEU A 136 2.39 0.46 -3.21
CA LEU A 136 2.77 -0.28 -4.41
C LEU A 136 1.94 0.26 -5.56
N VAL A 137 2.54 0.48 -6.72
CA VAL A 137 1.85 1.05 -7.87
C VAL A 137 2.10 0.19 -9.10
N LYS A 138 1.04 -0.11 -9.86
CA LYS A 138 1.15 -0.73 -11.19
C LYS A 138 1.32 0.37 -12.23
N TYR A 139 2.53 0.49 -12.76
CA TYR A 139 2.90 1.53 -13.70
C TYR A 139 2.89 0.99 -15.13
N PHE A 140 2.17 1.68 -16.03
CA PHE A 140 2.10 1.40 -17.45
C PHE A 140 3.00 2.36 -18.22
N TYR A 141 4.11 1.84 -18.76
CA TYR A 141 5.17 2.68 -19.34
C TYR A 141 4.70 3.52 -20.51
N ASN A 142 3.95 2.93 -21.44
CA ASN A 142 3.64 3.56 -22.73
C ASN A 142 2.77 4.80 -22.61
N LYS A 143 1.96 4.89 -21.54
CA LYS A 143 1.04 6.02 -21.32
C LYS A 143 1.38 6.83 -20.07
N ASN A 144 2.45 6.49 -19.36
CA ASN A 144 2.79 7.09 -18.08
C ASN A 144 1.61 7.04 -17.08
N LEU A 145 0.93 5.88 -16.98
CA LEU A 145 -0.27 5.71 -16.17
C LEU A 145 -0.02 4.86 -14.94
N ILE A 146 -0.70 5.19 -13.85
CA ILE A 146 -0.84 4.35 -12.66
C ILE A 146 -2.18 3.63 -12.73
N GLU A 147 -2.18 2.35 -13.10
CA GLU A 147 -3.42 1.58 -13.23
C GLU A 147 -4.01 1.20 -11.88
N GLU A 148 -3.14 0.85 -10.93
CA GLU A 148 -3.53 0.34 -9.62
C GLU A 148 -2.61 0.91 -8.54
N ILE A 149 -3.19 1.25 -7.38
CA ILE A 149 -2.48 1.68 -6.18
C ILE A 149 -2.83 0.69 -5.08
N TYR A 150 -1.83 0.13 -4.43
CA TYR A 150 -2.00 -0.71 -3.25
C TYR A 150 -1.30 -0.08 -2.05
N VAL A 151 -1.82 -0.38 -0.87
CA VAL A 151 -1.18 -0.08 0.41
C VAL A 151 -0.77 -1.38 1.08
N SER A 152 0.36 -1.37 1.79
CA SER A 152 0.86 -2.56 2.49
C SER A 152 1.69 -2.23 3.72
N ALA A 153 1.62 -3.05 4.76
CA ALA A 153 2.56 -3.05 5.88
C ALA A 153 3.66 -4.11 5.64
N HIS A 154 4.90 -3.71 5.39
CA HIS A 154 6.05 -4.60 5.09
C HIS A 154 5.80 -5.67 4.02
N TYR A 155 4.87 -5.46 3.08
CA TYR A 155 4.49 -6.46 2.06
C TYR A 155 3.76 -7.69 2.63
N GLU A 156 3.13 -7.57 3.81
CA GLU A 156 2.32 -8.62 4.42
C GLU A 156 0.95 -8.74 3.72
N SER A 157 0.60 -9.95 3.28
CA SER A 157 -0.61 -10.20 2.49
C SER A 157 -1.90 -9.86 3.25
N SER A 158 -1.96 -10.16 4.54
CA SER A 158 -3.10 -9.85 5.41
C SER A 158 -3.27 -8.34 5.68
N GLN A 159 -2.24 -7.56 5.38
CA GLN A 159 -2.21 -6.11 5.53
C GLN A 159 -1.96 -5.40 4.20
N THR A 160 -2.33 -6.04 3.09
CA THR A 160 -2.23 -5.48 1.74
C THR A 160 -3.60 -5.32 1.13
N TYR A 161 -3.87 -4.12 0.61
CA TYR A 161 -5.18 -3.74 0.10
C TYR A 161 -5.05 -2.97 -1.22
N LEU A 162 -5.99 -3.19 -2.13
CA LEU A 162 -6.14 -2.35 -3.33
C LEU A 162 -6.90 -1.07 -2.95
N ILE A 163 -6.44 0.08 -3.43
CA ILE A 163 -7.14 1.36 -3.26
C ILE A 163 -8.10 1.55 -4.43
N GLY A 164 -9.39 1.60 -4.12
CA GLY A 164 -10.46 1.81 -5.10
C GLY A 164 -10.54 3.25 -5.61
N PRO A 165 -11.09 3.47 -6.81
CA PRO A 165 -11.15 4.81 -7.44
C PRO A 165 -11.93 5.84 -6.61
N SER A 166 -12.99 5.42 -5.91
CA SER A 166 -13.74 6.31 -5.01
C SER A 166 -12.87 6.84 -3.87
N LEU A 167 -12.03 5.98 -3.27
CA LEU A 167 -11.10 6.39 -2.22
C LEU A 167 -10.03 7.33 -2.75
N VAL A 168 -9.50 7.08 -3.96
CA VAL A 168 -8.59 8.03 -4.63
C VAL A 168 -9.25 9.41 -4.77
N SER A 169 -10.48 9.44 -5.26
CA SER A 169 -11.25 10.70 -5.42
C SER A 169 -11.44 11.41 -4.07
N ASP A 170 -11.87 10.72 -3.03
CA ASP A 170 -12.07 11.29 -1.70
C ASP A 170 -10.78 11.91 -1.13
N LEU A 171 -9.66 11.22 -1.30
CA LEU A 171 -8.35 11.68 -0.81
C LEU A 171 -7.83 12.91 -1.57
N ARG A 172 -8.17 13.07 -2.85
CA ARG A 172 -7.85 14.29 -3.62
C ARG A 172 -8.59 15.51 -3.08
N HIS A 173 -9.90 15.36 -2.83
CA HIS A 173 -10.74 16.47 -2.37
C HIS A 173 -10.43 16.91 -0.95
N LYS A 174 -9.83 16.04 -0.12
CA LYS A 174 -9.37 16.42 1.23
C LYS A 174 -8.39 17.61 1.26
N ARG A 175 -7.64 17.90 0.18
CA ARG A 175 -6.76 19.07 0.10
C ARG A 175 -7.53 20.40 -0.04
N ALA A 176 -8.70 20.38 -0.67
CA ALA A 176 -9.48 21.59 -0.93
C ALA A 176 -10.14 22.17 0.32
N LEU A 177 -10.33 21.37 1.38
CA LEU A 177 -10.97 21.81 2.63
C LEU A 177 -9.99 22.22 3.72
N HIS A 178 -8.68 21.99 3.55
CA HIS A 178 -7.66 22.28 4.57
C HIS A 178 -6.39 22.85 3.92
N GLN A 179 -6.45 24.10 3.46
CA GLN A 179 -5.24 24.93 3.48
C GLN A 179 -4.79 25.10 4.95
N PRO A 180 -3.49 25.02 5.25
CA PRO A 180 -3.04 24.87 6.64
C PRO A 180 -3.12 26.22 7.38
N PRO A 181 -3.67 26.29 8.61
CA PRO A 181 -3.03 27.14 9.59
C PRO A 181 -1.68 26.47 9.90
N SER A 182 -0.59 27.18 9.65
CA SER A 182 0.71 26.79 10.18
C SER A 182 0.55 26.49 11.67
N LYS A 183 0.73 25.22 12.06
CA LYS A 183 0.43 24.63 13.38
C LYS A 183 -1.05 24.23 13.54
N GLN A 184 -1.33 22.93 13.42
CA GLN A 184 -2.25 22.15 14.28
C GLN A 184 -2.70 20.86 13.57
N TRP A 185 -1.82 19.86 13.50
CA TRP A 185 -2.26 18.47 13.46
C TRP A 185 -2.35 17.96 14.91
N HIS A 186 -3.35 18.43 15.65
CA HIS A 186 -3.79 17.73 16.86
C HIS A 186 -4.79 16.67 16.40
N PHE A 187 -4.30 15.46 16.14
CA PHE A 187 -5.19 14.31 16.05
C PHE A 187 -5.77 14.07 17.44
N THR A 188 -7.07 14.32 17.61
CA THR A 188 -7.80 13.91 18.81
C THR A 188 -7.73 12.40 18.89
N ILE A 189 -6.86 11.89 19.76
CA ILE A 189 -6.96 10.52 20.24
C ILE A 189 -8.32 10.44 20.92
N VAL A 190 -9.23 9.66 20.35
CA VAL A 190 -10.40 9.19 21.10
C VAL A 190 -9.84 8.32 22.20
N GLN A 191 -9.52 8.93 23.34
CA GLN A 191 -9.34 8.20 24.56
C GLN A 191 -10.67 7.53 24.85
N SER A 192 -10.69 6.21 24.73
CA SER A 192 -11.64 5.35 25.42
C SER A 192 -11.48 5.59 26.92
N ASN A 193 -12.07 6.68 27.43
CA ASN A 193 -12.19 6.94 28.86
C ASN A 193 -13.49 6.31 29.34
N ASN A 194 -13.42 5.04 29.69
CA ASN A 194 -14.35 4.48 30.66
C ASN A 194 -13.69 4.59 32.04
N ASN A 195 -13.58 5.82 32.55
CA ASN A 195 -13.31 6.07 33.95
C ASN A 195 -14.35 7.06 34.44
N ARG A 196 -15.34 6.49 35.11
CA ARG A 196 -16.37 7.18 35.87
C ARG A 196 -15.69 7.82 37.07
N TYR A 197 -15.75 9.14 37.14
CA TYR A 197 -15.45 9.89 38.36
C TYR A 197 -16.45 9.48 39.44
N ASP A 198 -15.95 9.19 40.64
CA ASP A 198 -16.70 9.45 41.87
C ASP A 198 -15.74 10.15 42.84
N GLU A 199 -16.07 11.41 43.14
CA GLU A 199 -15.51 12.18 44.23
C GLU A 199 -16.38 11.89 45.46
N THR A 200 -15.80 11.48 46.58
CA THR A 200 -16.20 11.96 47.92
C THR A 200 -15.20 11.48 48.98
N MET A 201 -14.63 12.47 49.70
CA MET A 201 -13.92 12.43 50.99
C MET A 201 -12.69 11.52 51.14
#